data_AF-A0A916EHA6-F1
#
_entry.id   AF-A0A916EHA6-F1
#
_cell.length_a   1.000
_cell.length_b   1.000
_cell.length_c   1.000
_cell.angle_alpha   90.00
_cell.angle_beta   90.00
_cell.angle_gamma   90.00
#
_symmetry.space_group_name_H-M   'P 1'
#
loop_
_entity.id
_entity.type
_entity.pdbx_description
1 polymer ?
#
loop_
_entity_poly.entity_id
_entity_poly.type
_entity_poly.pdbx_seq_one_letter_code
_entity_poly.pdbx_strand_id
1 'polypeptide(L)'
;MESSDNELTNLLYDSVSSVPLETIEYCNLNGKALEYILSKIKKEETNMLSTLEYNLFHYIILWAANEISEETLSFYRSCLPSSEIVNNLNTTYLQKWNFNIPFNIQEIHSRYKPTMITKTSSLLDYVNLDRIHPLVISNIIEPLSGLISPNKLSDIRKKYALLAGKYIYISREVPSLQWSTCGYNMCLYRSPFIVTSNSLSQGWIRTAVPVSGQGLIEWDIVVEKMCCQFWVGICTIKGFNVDYNSWLGNHAYGWVFGSNGVICHNSSNSTNKYGQKFKEKDIITVHLDMEERTCSFSVNRISYPVAFRDLPDEIYPAVSLCAPGKAKIEPHVKYQNY
;
A
#
# COMPACT_ATOMS: atom_id res chain seq x y z
N MET A 1 31.54 24.74 -32.38
CA MET A 1 30.86 23.69 -33.16
C MET A 1 30.21 22.75 -32.17
N GLU A 2 29.08 23.13 -31.60
CA GLU A 2 28.29 22.33 -30.65
C GLU A 2 26.83 22.77 -30.86
N SER A 3 26.04 22.03 -31.64
CA SER A 3 24.60 22.33 -31.77
C SER A 3 23.77 21.26 -32.48
N SER A 4 24.37 20.35 -33.27
CA SER A 4 23.60 19.37 -34.06
C SER A 4 23.35 18.04 -33.33
N ASP A 5 24.19 17.66 -32.37
CA ASP A 5 24.11 16.33 -31.73
C ASP A 5 22.97 16.20 -30.70
N ASN A 6 22.51 17.30 -30.12
CA ASN A 6 21.45 17.25 -29.11
C ASN A 6 20.05 17.03 -29.69
N GLU A 7 19.78 17.50 -30.91
CA GLU A 7 18.44 17.41 -31.50
C GLU A 7 18.12 15.98 -31.96
N LEU A 8 19.07 15.31 -32.63
CA LEU A 8 18.94 13.90 -33.01
C LEU A 8 18.84 12.99 -31.76
N THR A 9 19.67 13.25 -30.74
CA THR A 9 19.65 12.45 -29.51
C THR A 9 18.35 12.63 -28.72
N ASN A 10 17.78 13.85 -28.70
CA ASN A 10 16.46 14.10 -28.11
C ASN A 10 15.33 13.45 -28.91
N LEU A 11 15.37 13.48 -30.26
CA LEU A 11 14.36 12.82 -31.10
C LEU A 11 14.41 11.28 -30.96
N LEU A 12 15.62 10.71 -30.84
CA LEU A 12 15.81 9.30 -30.52
C LEU A 12 15.27 8.98 -29.12
N TYR A 13 15.51 9.85 -28.14
CA TYR A 13 14.93 9.70 -26.82
C TYR A 13 13.40 9.78 -26.84
N ASP A 14 12.79 10.72 -27.56
CA ASP A 14 11.34 10.84 -27.65
C ASP A 14 10.72 9.59 -28.31
N SER A 15 11.41 9.02 -29.30
CA SER A 15 11.02 7.75 -29.92
C SER A 15 11.15 6.56 -28.96
N VAL A 16 12.26 6.48 -28.22
CA VAL A 16 12.55 5.38 -27.28
C VAL A 16 11.70 5.48 -26.00
N SER A 17 11.43 6.68 -25.50
CA SER A 17 10.63 6.94 -24.30
C SER A 17 9.14 6.70 -24.50
N SER A 18 8.68 6.62 -25.75
CA SER A 18 7.33 6.16 -26.09
C SER A 18 7.14 4.65 -25.87
N VAL A 19 8.23 3.91 -25.64
CA VAL A 19 8.26 2.46 -25.47
C VAL A 19 8.83 2.11 -24.09
N PRO A 20 8.24 1.15 -23.33
CA PRO A 20 8.80 0.73 -22.04
C PRO A 20 10.21 0.15 -22.21
N LEU A 21 11.15 0.56 -21.35
CA LEU A 21 12.55 0.13 -21.40
C LEU A 21 12.68 -1.40 -21.45
N GLU A 22 11.79 -2.13 -20.77
CA GLU A 22 11.80 -3.59 -20.70
C GLU A 22 11.59 -4.29 -22.04
N THR A 23 11.08 -3.59 -23.05
CA THR A 23 10.81 -4.14 -24.39
C THR A 23 11.98 -4.00 -25.36
N ILE A 24 13.01 -3.23 -24.99
CA ILE A 24 14.20 -3.02 -25.81
C ILE A 24 15.14 -4.21 -25.60
N GLU A 25 15.52 -4.89 -26.67
CA GLU A 25 16.50 -5.97 -26.58
C GLU A 25 17.86 -5.45 -26.11
N TYR A 26 18.52 -6.20 -25.23
CA TYR A 26 19.74 -5.76 -24.56
C TYR A 26 20.90 -5.45 -25.52
N CYS A 27 20.99 -6.18 -26.63
CA CYS A 27 21.99 -5.99 -27.68
C CYS A 27 21.85 -4.67 -28.45
N ASN A 28 20.69 -4.00 -28.37
CA ASN A 28 20.42 -2.76 -29.08
C ASN A 28 20.89 -1.50 -28.32
N LEU A 29 21.31 -1.62 -27.06
CA LEU A 29 21.81 -0.51 -26.26
C LEU A 29 23.25 -0.75 -25.81
N ASN A 30 24.13 0.21 -26.09
CA ASN A 30 25.44 0.28 -25.43
C ASN A 30 25.33 1.01 -24.08
N GLY A 31 26.37 0.91 -23.24
CA GLY A 31 26.33 1.46 -21.88
C GLY A 31 26.08 2.97 -21.81
N LYS A 32 26.62 3.75 -22.76
CA LYS A 32 26.40 5.21 -22.83
C LYS A 32 24.96 5.54 -23.24
N ALA A 33 24.40 4.79 -24.18
CA ALA A 33 23.01 4.95 -24.60
C ALA A 33 22.05 4.62 -23.44
N LEU A 34 22.32 3.54 -22.71
CA LEU A 34 21.54 3.16 -21.54
C LEU A 34 21.63 4.22 -20.43
N GLU A 35 22.84 4.70 -20.12
CA GLU A 35 23.04 5.78 -19.14
C GLU A 35 22.26 7.05 -19.52
N TYR A 36 22.31 7.44 -20.81
CA TYR A 36 21.58 8.59 -21.31
C TYR A 36 20.06 8.41 -21.13
N ILE A 37 19.51 7.25 -21.48
CA ILE A 37 18.08 6.95 -21.31
C ILE A 37 17.70 7.03 -19.82
N LEU A 38 18.45 6.37 -18.94
CA LEU A 38 18.19 6.38 -17.48
C LEU A 38 18.21 7.79 -16.89
N SER A 39 19.10 8.67 -17.39
CA SER A 39 19.19 10.06 -16.92
C SER A 39 17.95 10.90 -17.22
N LYS A 40 17.13 10.50 -18.20
CA LYS A 40 15.95 11.23 -18.66
C LYS A 40 14.64 10.70 -18.09
N ILE A 41 14.65 9.49 -17.52
CA ILE A 41 13.46 8.92 -16.85
C ILE A 41 13.10 9.81 -15.66
N LYS A 42 11.91 10.43 -15.73
CA LYS A 42 11.42 11.30 -14.67
C LYS A 42 11.24 10.51 -13.38
N LYS A 43 11.99 10.87 -12.35
CA LYS A 43 11.80 10.35 -11.00
C LYS A 43 10.58 11.04 -10.39
N GLU A 44 9.53 10.27 -10.15
CA GLU A 44 8.40 10.76 -9.37
C GLU A 44 8.83 11.02 -7.92
N GLU A 45 8.46 12.18 -7.37
CA GLU A 45 8.66 12.52 -5.96
C GLU A 45 7.60 11.83 -5.07
N THR A 46 7.50 10.50 -5.17
CA THR A 46 6.56 9.71 -4.36
C THR A 46 7.32 8.79 -3.40
N ASN A 47 6.90 8.80 -2.13
CA ASN A 47 7.46 7.95 -1.07
C ASN A 47 6.93 6.50 -1.11
N MET A 48 6.23 6.11 -2.18
CA MET A 48 5.65 4.78 -2.33
C MET A 48 6.61 3.82 -3.02
N LEU A 49 6.46 2.53 -2.69
CA LEU A 49 7.13 1.45 -3.39
C LEU A 49 6.74 1.48 -4.87
N SER A 50 7.72 1.22 -5.72
CA SER A 50 7.60 1.39 -7.15
C SER A 50 8.11 0.17 -7.88
N THR A 51 7.20 -0.48 -8.62
CA THR A 51 7.56 -1.56 -9.54
C THR A 51 8.49 -1.05 -10.65
N LEU A 52 8.39 0.24 -11.02
CA LEU A 52 9.28 0.87 -12.00
C LEU A 52 10.74 0.83 -11.55
N GLU A 53 11.04 1.16 -10.29
CA GLU A 53 12.42 1.18 -9.79
C GLU A 53 13.03 -0.22 -9.76
N TYR A 54 12.21 -1.23 -9.44
CA TYR A 54 12.63 -2.63 -9.61
C TYR A 54 12.88 -2.98 -11.08
N ASN A 55 12.01 -2.56 -12.00
CA ASN A 55 12.19 -2.86 -13.41
C ASN A 55 13.46 -2.23 -13.99
N LEU A 56 13.82 -1.02 -13.55
CA LEU A 56 15.10 -0.39 -13.91
C LEU A 56 16.29 -1.21 -13.40
N PHE A 57 16.27 -1.61 -12.12
CA PHE A 57 17.28 -2.50 -11.57
C PHE A 57 17.38 -3.80 -12.37
N HIS A 58 16.23 -4.44 -12.60
CA HIS A 58 16.10 -5.69 -13.34
C HIS A 58 16.73 -5.59 -14.74
N TYR A 59 16.38 -4.54 -15.47
CA TYR A 59 16.90 -4.28 -16.82
C TYR A 59 18.42 -4.07 -16.81
N ILE A 60 18.93 -3.22 -15.91
CA ILE A 60 20.38 -2.92 -15.82
C ILE A 60 21.19 -4.20 -15.56
N ILE A 61 20.72 -5.07 -14.66
CA ILE A 61 21.41 -6.33 -14.35
C ILE A 61 21.41 -7.27 -15.55
N LEU A 62 20.25 -7.46 -16.20
CA LEU A 62 20.17 -8.35 -17.37
C LEU A 62 20.95 -7.81 -18.57
N TRP A 63 20.94 -6.49 -18.79
CA TRP A 63 21.76 -5.85 -19.81
C TRP A 63 23.26 -6.09 -19.56
N ALA A 64 23.74 -5.87 -18.33
CA ALA A 64 25.13 -6.11 -17.98
C ALA A 64 25.52 -7.59 -18.10
N ALA A 65 24.61 -8.51 -17.78
CA ALA A 65 24.82 -9.95 -17.90
C ALA A 65 24.89 -10.41 -19.36
N ASN A 66 24.01 -9.89 -20.22
CA ASN A 66 23.99 -10.13 -21.66
C ASN A 66 25.33 -9.76 -22.32
N GLU A 67 25.89 -8.64 -21.87
CA GLU A 67 27.18 -8.12 -22.33
C GLU A 67 28.39 -8.95 -21.89
N ILE A 68 28.23 -9.91 -20.97
CA ILE A 68 29.31 -10.77 -20.49
C ILE A 68 29.29 -12.11 -21.25
N SER A 69 28.14 -12.78 -21.26
CA SER A 69 27.95 -14.09 -21.90
C SER A 69 26.48 -14.55 -21.75
N GLU A 70 26.02 -15.45 -22.62
CA GLU A 70 24.71 -16.10 -22.49
C GLU A 70 24.54 -16.89 -21.19
N GLU A 71 25.61 -17.55 -20.69
CA GLU A 71 25.57 -18.27 -19.43
C GLU A 71 25.31 -17.34 -18.24
N THR A 72 25.97 -16.17 -18.25
CA THR A 72 25.75 -15.12 -17.24
C THR A 72 24.33 -14.57 -17.33
N LEU A 73 23.82 -14.31 -18.53
CA LEU A 73 22.44 -13.85 -18.73
C LEU A 73 21.42 -14.85 -18.19
N SER A 74 21.58 -16.14 -18.52
CA SER A 74 20.71 -17.22 -18.04
C SER A 74 20.71 -17.32 -16.52
N PHE A 75 21.89 -17.22 -15.89
CA PHE A 75 22.03 -17.21 -14.44
C PHE A 75 21.26 -16.05 -13.80
N TYR A 76 21.46 -14.81 -14.24
CA TYR A 76 20.77 -13.66 -13.64
C TYR A 76 19.25 -13.67 -13.91
N ARG A 77 18.80 -14.14 -15.08
CA ARG A 77 17.37 -14.37 -15.35
C ARG A 77 16.74 -15.36 -14.37
N SER A 78 17.48 -16.39 -13.96
CA SER A 78 17.00 -17.36 -12.96
C SER A 78 16.96 -16.80 -11.53
N CYS A 79 17.76 -15.76 -11.24
CA CYS A 79 17.86 -15.17 -9.92
C CYS A 79 16.88 -14.01 -9.69
N LEU A 80 16.42 -13.35 -10.76
CA LEU A 80 15.60 -12.15 -10.67
C LEU A 80 14.11 -12.50 -10.86
N PRO A 81 13.22 -12.14 -9.92
CA PRO A 81 11.79 -12.37 -10.09
C PRO A 81 11.19 -11.52 -11.21
N SER A 82 10.08 -11.96 -11.79
CA SER A 82 9.35 -11.16 -12.79
C SER A 82 8.75 -9.90 -12.15
N SER A 83 8.52 -8.87 -12.97
CA SER A 83 7.82 -7.65 -12.55
C SER A 83 6.42 -7.94 -11.99
N GLU A 84 5.75 -8.99 -12.46
CA GLU A 84 4.45 -9.44 -11.94
C GLU A 84 4.57 -9.92 -10.48
N ILE A 85 5.59 -10.73 -10.17
CA ILE A 85 5.85 -11.20 -8.79
C ILE A 85 6.10 -10.00 -7.88
N VAL A 86 6.94 -9.05 -8.30
CA VAL A 86 7.24 -7.86 -7.48
C VAL A 86 6.03 -6.95 -7.36
N ASN A 87 5.23 -6.79 -8.41
CA ASN A 87 3.98 -6.06 -8.36
C ASN A 87 2.99 -6.70 -7.38
N ASN A 88 2.92 -8.03 -7.36
CA ASN A 88 2.09 -8.77 -6.39
C ASN A 88 2.58 -8.56 -4.95
N LEU A 89 3.90 -8.43 -4.71
CA LEU A 89 4.41 -8.05 -3.38
C LEU A 89 3.94 -6.66 -2.95
N ASN A 90 3.92 -5.71 -3.90
CA ASN A 90 3.48 -4.33 -3.63
C ASN A 90 1.95 -4.21 -3.45
N THR A 91 1.16 -5.13 -4.02
CA THR A 91 -0.32 -5.04 -4.04
C THR A 91 -1.02 -6.04 -3.13
N THR A 92 -0.39 -7.16 -2.76
CA THR A 92 -1.02 -8.27 -2.03
C THR A 92 -0.64 -8.26 -0.55
N TYR A 93 -1.65 -8.29 0.32
CA TYR A 93 -1.52 -8.24 1.78
C TYR A 93 -0.61 -9.33 2.39
N LEU A 94 -0.59 -10.53 1.80
CA LEU A 94 0.20 -11.64 2.33
C LEU A 94 1.72 -11.41 2.22
N GLN A 95 2.17 -10.51 1.33
CA GLN A 95 3.60 -10.21 1.06
C GLN A 95 4.48 -11.46 1.07
N LYS A 96 3.97 -12.59 0.56
CA LYS A 96 4.68 -13.86 0.61
C LYS A 96 5.73 -13.90 -0.49
N TRP A 97 6.95 -14.20 -0.10
CA TRP A 97 8.03 -14.47 -1.04
C TRP A 97 7.80 -15.84 -1.70
N ASN A 98 7.14 -15.83 -2.86
CA ASN A 98 6.84 -17.02 -3.65
C ASN A 98 7.76 -17.13 -4.87
N PHE A 99 9.05 -16.87 -4.68
CA PHE A 99 10.06 -16.98 -5.74
C PHE A 99 11.23 -17.86 -5.26
N ASN A 100 11.50 -18.92 -6.01
CA ASN A 100 12.58 -19.84 -5.69
C ASN A 100 13.90 -19.28 -6.22
N ILE A 101 14.82 -19.01 -5.31
CA ILE A 101 16.14 -18.48 -5.63
C ILE A 101 17.13 -19.65 -5.69
N PRO A 102 18.06 -19.67 -6.65
CA PRO A 102 19.15 -20.64 -6.64
C PRO A 102 19.92 -20.62 -5.32
N PHE A 103 20.01 -21.77 -4.64
CA PHE A 103 20.66 -21.87 -3.32
C PHE A 103 22.15 -21.45 -3.35
N ASN A 104 22.79 -21.56 -4.50
CA ASN A 104 24.20 -21.20 -4.74
C ASN A 104 24.37 -19.82 -5.40
N ILE A 105 23.38 -18.92 -5.31
CA ILE A 105 23.43 -17.58 -5.92
C ILE A 105 24.72 -16.83 -5.63
N GLN A 106 25.20 -16.85 -4.37
CA GLN A 106 26.42 -16.14 -3.96
C GLN A 106 27.68 -16.76 -4.58
N GLU A 107 27.74 -18.09 -4.64
CA GLU A 107 28.88 -18.82 -5.19
C GLU A 107 29.01 -18.54 -6.69
N ILE A 108 27.92 -18.67 -7.46
CA ILE A 108 27.93 -18.41 -8.90
C ILE A 108 28.16 -16.92 -9.16
N HIS A 109 27.50 -16.02 -8.43
CA HIS A 109 27.69 -14.58 -8.59
C HIS A 109 29.15 -14.18 -8.40
N SER A 110 29.88 -14.79 -7.46
CA SER A 110 31.29 -14.48 -7.19
C SER A 110 32.19 -14.58 -8.42
N ARG A 111 31.86 -15.49 -9.35
CA ARG A 111 32.60 -15.71 -10.62
C ARG A 111 32.48 -14.53 -11.58
N TYR A 112 31.33 -13.85 -11.60
CA TYR A 112 31.03 -12.73 -12.52
C TYR A 112 31.09 -11.36 -11.85
N LYS A 113 31.18 -11.34 -10.52
CA LYS A 113 31.07 -10.14 -9.68
C LYS A 113 31.97 -8.98 -10.13
N PRO A 114 33.28 -9.14 -10.39
CA PRO A 114 34.12 -8.01 -10.79
C PRO A 114 33.63 -7.34 -12.07
N THR A 115 33.32 -8.13 -13.10
CA THR A 115 32.87 -7.64 -14.40
C THR A 115 31.49 -6.99 -14.31
N MET A 116 30.59 -7.59 -13.53
CA MET A 116 29.27 -7.02 -13.27
C MET A 116 29.36 -5.67 -12.59
N ILE A 117 30.18 -5.54 -11.53
CA ILE A 117 30.42 -4.26 -10.86
C ILE A 117 30.89 -3.21 -11.87
N THR A 118 31.90 -3.52 -12.69
CA THR A 118 32.42 -2.57 -13.69
C THR A 118 31.32 -2.11 -14.67
N LYS A 119 30.42 -2.99 -15.09
CA LYS A 119 29.33 -2.64 -16.02
C LYS A 119 28.16 -1.91 -15.35
N THR A 120 27.85 -2.19 -14.09
CA THR A 120 26.63 -1.68 -13.44
C THR A 120 26.85 -0.46 -12.55
N SER A 121 28.08 -0.15 -12.13
CA SER A 121 28.37 0.85 -11.08
C SER A 121 27.72 2.21 -11.35
N SER A 122 27.91 2.80 -12.53
CA SER A 122 27.33 4.11 -12.87
C SER A 122 25.82 4.06 -13.15
N LEU A 123 25.33 2.92 -13.62
CA LEU A 123 23.92 2.75 -14.01
C LEU A 123 23.00 2.59 -12.78
N LEU A 124 23.46 1.89 -11.75
CA LEU A 124 22.67 1.63 -10.54
C LEU A 124 22.46 2.87 -9.66
N ASP A 125 23.18 3.97 -9.90
CA ASP A 125 22.94 5.25 -9.24
C ASP A 125 21.65 5.92 -9.72
N TYR A 126 21.15 5.56 -10.89
CA TYR A 126 19.87 6.03 -11.38
C TYR A 126 18.68 5.33 -10.72
N VAL A 127 18.89 4.16 -10.10
CA VAL A 127 17.85 3.39 -9.41
C VAL A 127 17.67 3.86 -7.98
N ASN A 128 16.44 4.22 -7.61
CA ASN A 128 16.08 4.52 -6.24
C ASN A 128 15.72 3.24 -5.47
N LEU A 129 16.75 2.63 -4.88
CA LEU A 129 16.61 1.41 -4.07
C LEU A 129 15.68 1.57 -2.85
N ASP A 130 15.46 2.79 -2.33
CA ASP A 130 14.53 3.02 -1.22
C ASP A 130 13.07 2.68 -1.59
N ARG A 131 12.76 2.66 -2.90
CA ARG A 131 11.43 2.41 -3.46
C ARG A 131 11.25 0.96 -3.94
N ILE A 132 12.26 0.10 -3.79
CA ILE A 132 12.14 -1.33 -4.14
C ILE A 132 11.59 -2.09 -2.92
N HIS A 133 10.75 -3.11 -3.14
CA HIS A 133 10.14 -3.86 -2.05
C HIS A 133 11.21 -4.50 -1.11
N PRO A 134 11.07 -4.43 0.23
CA PRO A 134 12.07 -4.93 1.18
C PRO A 134 12.46 -6.40 0.99
N LEU A 135 11.50 -7.25 0.62
CA LEU A 135 11.79 -8.66 0.34
C LEU A 135 12.66 -8.86 -0.90
N VAL A 136 12.54 -8.00 -1.92
CA VAL A 136 13.45 -8.04 -3.07
C VAL A 136 14.85 -7.61 -2.65
N ILE A 137 14.95 -6.57 -1.81
CA ILE A 137 16.23 -6.12 -1.25
C ILE A 137 16.91 -7.27 -0.51
N SER A 138 16.21 -7.89 0.45
CA SER A 138 16.77 -8.92 1.32
C SER A 138 17.07 -10.24 0.60
N ASN A 139 16.20 -10.68 -0.31
CA ASN A 139 16.33 -12.00 -0.93
C ASN A 139 17.11 -11.99 -2.26
N ILE A 140 17.24 -10.84 -2.93
CA ILE A 140 17.88 -10.75 -4.27
C ILE A 140 19.08 -9.80 -4.25
N ILE A 141 18.86 -8.53 -3.90
CA ILE A 141 19.89 -7.49 -4.05
C ILE A 141 21.04 -7.72 -3.05
N GLU A 142 20.74 -8.12 -1.82
CA GLU A 142 21.75 -8.41 -0.81
C GLU A 142 22.60 -9.66 -1.14
N PRO A 143 22.02 -10.81 -1.57
CA PRO A 143 22.80 -11.95 -2.04
C PRO A 143 23.68 -11.66 -3.26
N LEU A 144 23.27 -10.76 -4.16
CA LEU A 144 24.10 -10.25 -5.26
C LEU A 144 25.13 -9.22 -4.75
N SER A 145 25.95 -9.67 -3.80
CA SER A 145 26.82 -8.82 -2.98
C SER A 145 27.83 -8.00 -3.80
N GLY A 146 27.96 -6.72 -3.45
CA GLY A 146 28.96 -5.82 -4.04
C GLY A 146 28.49 -5.05 -5.28
N LEU A 147 27.31 -5.36 -5.83
CA LEU A 147 26.67 -4.50 -6.84
C LEU A 147 26.22 -3.16 -6.25
N ILE A 148 25.76 -3.18 -5.00
CA ILE A 148 25.37 -1.99 -4.22
C ILE A 148 26.33 -1.84 -3.04
N SER A 149 26.70 -0.59 -2.72
CA SER A 149 27.62 -0.32 -1.61
C SER A 149 27.03 -0.75 -0.26
N PRO A 150 27.84 -1.31 0.66
CA PRO A 150 27.37 -1.73 1.98
C PRO A 150 26.73 -0.59 2.79
N ASN A 151 27.25 0.64 2.63
CA ASN A 151 26.71 1.82 3.30
C ASN A 151 25.27 2.14 2.83
N LYS A 152 25.04 2.11 1.51
CA LYS A 152 23.70 2.35 0.92
C LYS A 152 22.70 1.29 1.38
N LEU A 153 23.10 0.01 1.39
CA LEU A 153 22.25 -1.08 1.92
C LEU A 153 21.96 -0.92 3.42
N SER A 154 22.96 -0.54 4.22
CA SER A 154 22.78 -0.26 5.65
C SER A 154 21.76 0.86 5.88
N ASP A 155 21.83 1.95 5.12
CA ASP A 155 20.90 3.06 5.29
C ASP A 155 19.47 2.71 4.86
N ILE A 156 19.31 1.90 3.81
CA ILE A 156 18.01 1.33 3.41
C ILE A 156 17.44 0.44 4.52
N ARG A 157 18.25 -0.47 5.09
CA ARG A 157 17.83 -1.32 6.21
C ARG A 157 17.41 -0.50 7.42
N LYS A 158 18.13 0.57 7.77
CA LYS A 158 17.74 1.48 8.86
C LYS A 158 16.39 2.13 8.60
N LYS A 159 16.13 2.61 7.37
CA LYS A 159 14.82 3.17 7.00
C LYS A 159 13.70 2.14 7.14
N TYR A 160 13.91 0.91 6.65
CA TYR A 160 12.91 -0.15 6.81
C TYR A 160 12.73 -0.59 8.25
N ALA A 161 13.79 -0.64 9.06
CA ALA A 161 13.68 -0.93 10.49
C ALA A 161 12.89 0.16 11.24
N LEU A 162 13.07 1.43 10.89
CA LEU A 162 12.27 2.54 11.44
C LEU A 162 10.80 2.46 11.01
N LEU A 163 10.55 2.16 9.74
CA LEU A 163 9.19 1.95 9.23
C LEU A 163 8.53 0.74 9.89
N ALA A 164 9.24 -0.39 9.95
CA ALA A 164 8.80 -1.59 10.65
C ALA A 164 8.56 -1.29 12.13
N GLY A 165 9.39 -0.51 12.81
CA GLY A 165 9.15 -0.07 14.19
C GLY A 165 7.84 0.72 14.32
N LYS A 166 7.58 1.66 13.41
CA LYS A 166 6.29 2.38 13.35
C LYS A 166 5.12 1.43 13.10
N TYR A 167 5.25 0.50 12.17
CA TYR A 167 4.20 -0.49 11.85
C TYR A 167 4.05 -1.57 12.91
N ILE A 168 5.11 -1.95 13.64
CA ILE A 168 5.10 -2.91 14.74
C ILE A 168 4.34 -2.29 15.91
N TYR A 169 4.61 -1.02 16.21
CA TYR A 169 3.85 -0.23 17.18
C TYR A 169 2.37 -0.16 16.78
N ILE A 170 2.07 0.10 15.50
CA ILE A 170 0.70 0.08 14.97
C ILE A 170 0.08 -1.34 15.03
N SER A 171 0.81 -2.40 14.69
CA SER A 171 0.31 -3.79 14.59
C SER A 171 0.11 -4.49 15.93
N ARG A 172 0.81 -4.04 16.98
CA ARG A 172 0.63 -4.55 18.34
C ARG A 172 -0.57 -3.90 19.05
N GLU A 173 -0.99 -2.72 18.61
CA GLU A 173 -2.08 -1.97 19.25
C GLU A 173 -3.35 -1.85 18.38
N VAL A 174 -3.27 -2.01 17.05
CA VAL A 174 -4.39 -1.73 16.13
C VAL A 174 -4.44 -2.71 14.93
N PRO A 175 -5.61 -3.29 14.59
CA PRO A 175 -5.79 -4.13 13.39
C PRO A 175 -5.38 -3.36 12.13
N SER A 176 -5.02 -4.04 11.03
CA SER A 176 -4.66 -3.37 9.77
C SER A 176 -5.85 -2.55 9.23
N LEU A 177 -5.88 -1.25 9.55
CA LEU A 177 -6.92 -0.29 9.20
C LEU A 177 -6.87 0.13 7.72
N GLN A 178 -6.83 -0.82 6.79
CA GLN A 178 -6.86 -0.54 5.36
C GLN A 178 -8.23 -0.91 4.80
N TRP A 179 -8.86 0.04 4.11
CA TRP A 179 -10.08 -0.21 3.37
C TRP A 179 -9.81 -1.21 2.24
N SER A 180 -10.77 -2.13 2.01
CA SER A 180 -10.55 -3.19 1.01
C SER A 180 -11.81 -3.59 0.27
N THR A 181 -12.82 -4.12 0.96
CA THR A 181 -13.99 -4.72 0.29
C THR A 181 -15.15 -3.74 0.31
N CYS A 182 -15.67 -3.38 -0.87
CA CYS A 182 -16.77 -2.45 -1.04
C CYS A 182 -17.65 -2.76 -2.24
N GLY A 183 -18.80 -2.08 -2.30
CA GLY A 183 -19.72 -2.11 -3.43
C GLY A 183 -19.25 -1.21 -4.57
N TYR A 184 -19.94 -1.27 -5.72
CA TYR A 184 -19.59 -0.48 -6.91
C TYR A 184 -19.78 1.03 -6.73
N ASN A 185 -20.53 1.45 -5.70
CA ASN A 185 -20.74 2.87 -5.35
C ASN A 185 -19.53 3.51 -4.66
N MET A 186 -18.55 2.71 -4.21
CA MET A 186 -17.43 3.14 -3.37
C MET A 186 -16.11 2.93 -4.10
N CYS A 187 -15.13 3.82 -3.89
CA CYS A 187 -13.78 3.63 -4.39
C CYS A 187 -12.72 4.22 -3.46
N LEU A 188 -11.52 3.63 -3.51
CA LEU A 188 -10.37 4.14 -2.78
C LEU A 188 -9.87 5.43 -3.44
N TYR A 189 -9.48 6.41 -2.63
CA TYR A 189 -9.01 7.71 -3.11
C TYR A 189 -7.54 7.91 -2.80
N ARG A 190 -6.67 7.74 -3.82
CA ARG A 190 -5.21 7.96 -3.77
C ARG A 190 -4.43 7.09 -2.75
N SER A 191 -5.10 6.41 -1.82
CA SER A 191 -4.54 5.71 -0.68
C SER A 191 -5.52 4.65 -0.16
N PRO A 192 -5.06 3.50 0.35
CA PRO A 192 -5.92 2.47 0.95
C PRO A 192 -6.57 2.90 2.27
N PHE A 193 -6.21 4.07 2.80
CA PHE A 193 -6.77 4.62 4.05
C PHE A 193 -7.91 5.62 3.80
N ILE A 194 -8.15 6.02 2.55
CA ILE A 194 -9.16 7.01 2.19
C ILE A 194 -10.14 6.40 1.21
N VAL A 195 -11.43 6.51 1.51
CA VAL A 195 -12.52 6.05 0.64
C VAL A 195 -13.43 7.22 0.28
N THR A 196 -13.93 7.21 -0.94
CA THR A 196 -14.94 8.14 -1.45
C THR A 196 -16.10 7.36 -2.07
N SER A 197 -17.27 7.97 -2.12
CA SER A 197 -18.39 7.46 -2.92
C SER A 197 -18.46 8.19 -4.26
N ASN A 198 -18.76 7.45 -5.33
CA ASN A 198 -18.95 7.96 -6.69
C ASN A 198 -20.44 8.05 -7.08
N SER A 199 -21.34 7.62 -6.19
CA SER A 199 -22.76 7.49 -6.48
C SER A 199 -23.60 8.28 -5.49
N LEU A 200 -24.73 8.83 -5.95
CA LEU A 200 -25.71 9.43 -5.03
C LEU A 200 -26.43 8.36 -4.19
N SER A 201 -26.41 7.11 -4.62
CA SER A 201 -26.87 5.97 -3.84
C SER A 201 -25.86 5.58 -2.78
N GLN A 202 -26.33 5.10 -1.63
CA GLN A 202 -25.42 4.61 -0.59
C GLN A 202 -24.68 3.34 -1.01
N GLY A 203 -23.47 3.23 -0.49
CA GLY A 203 -22.74 1.98 -0.39
C GLY A 203 -21.85 2.02 0.83
N TRP A 204 -21.24 0.89 1.15
CA TRP A 204 -20.31 0.82 2.26
C TRP A 204 -19.05 0.03 1.92
N ILE A 205 -18.03 0.28 2.74
CA ILE A 205 -16.73 -0.36 2.68
C ILE A 205 -16.35 -0.83 4.08
N ARG A 206 -15.58 -1.92 4.14
CA ARG A 206 -14.94 -2.39 5.35
C ARG A 206 -13.43 -2.57 5.16
N THR A 207 -12.74 -2.72 6.27
CA THR A 207 -11.32 -3.08 6.24
C THR A 207 -11.09 -4.51 5.76
N ALA A 208 -9.86 -4.81 5.35
CA ALA A 208 -9.46 -6.13 4.86
C ALA A 208 -9.56 -7.22 5.94
N VAL A 209 -9.13 -6.90 7.16
CA VAL A 209 -8.93 -7.86 8.25
C VAL A 209 -9.92 -7.56 9.37
N PRO A 210 -10.59 -8.58 9.93
CA PRO A 210 -11.45 -8.41 11.08
C PRO A 210 -10.62 -8.21 12.34
N VAL A 211 -11.19 -7.44 13.26
CA VAL A 211 -10.86 -7.44 14.67
C VAL A 211 -11.48 -8.67 15.31
N SER A 212 -10.67 -9.43 16.03
CA SER A 212 -11.07 -10.61 16.79
C SER A 212 -10.19 -10.74 18.04
N GLY A 213 -10.61 -11.58 18.99
CA GLY A 213 -9.89 -11.77 20.25
C GLY A 213 -10.55 -11.05 21.43
N GLN A 214 -9.73 -10.46 22.30
CA GLN A 214 -10.12 -9.79 23.55
C GLN A 214 -9.50 -8.40 23.64
N GLY A 215 -10.10 -7.55 24.48
CA GLY A 215 -9.58 -6.22 24.82
C GLY A 215 -10.24 -5.07 24.05
N LEU A 216 -9.89 -3.86 24.49
CA LEU A 216 -10.37 -2.60 23.93
C LEU A 216 -9.50 -2.17 22.75
N ILE A 217 -10.13 -1.96 21.60
CA ILE A 217 -9.49 -1.60 20.34
C ILE A 217 -10.14 -0.34 19.81
N GLU A 218 -9.31 0.64 19.45
CA GLU A 218 -9.76 1.98 19.10
C GLU A 218 -9.15 2.41 17.76
N TRP A 219 -9.97 3.05 16.93
CA TRP A 219 -9.51 3.69 15.69
C TRP A 219 -10.32 4.94 15.41
N ASP A 220 -9.73 5.83 14.62
CA ASP A 220 -10.32 7.10 14.26
C ASP A 220 -10.80 7.09 12.80
N ILE A 221 -11.95 7.72 12.57
CA ILE A 221 -12.50 8.02 11.25
C ILE A 221 -12.59 9.53 11.10
N VAL A 222 -11.82 10.07 10.16
CA VAL A 222 -11.80 11.49 9.83
C VAL A 222 -12.79 11.75 8.69
N VAL A 223 -13.70 12.70 8.89
CA VAL A 223 -14.63 13.15 7.86
C VAL A 223 -13.92 14.14 6.92
N GLU A 224 -13.26 13.64 5.88
CA GLU A 224 -12.59 14.51 4.91
C GLU A 224 -13.57 15.34 4.08
N LYS A 225 -14.72 14.75 3.75
CA LYS A 225 -15.81 15.43 3.04
C LYS A 225 -17.15 14.86 3.45
N MET A 226 -18.11 15.74 3.72
CA MET A 226 -19.43 15.34 4.23
C MET A 226 -20.38 15.05 3.08
N CYS A 227 -21.36 14.18 3.35
CA CYS A 227 -22.52 13.94 2.50
C CYS A 227 -23.80 13.93 3.34
N CYS A 228 -24.96 13.87 2.67
CA CYS A 228 -26.24 13.86 3.37
C CYS A 228 -26.46 12.59 4.21
N GLN A 229 -25.70 11.52 3.95
CA GLN A 229 -25.83 10.25 4.63
C GLN A 229 -24.43 9.65 4.92
N PHE A 230 -23.77 10.18 5.94
CA PHE A 230 -22.45 9.74 6.37
C PHE A 230 -22.57 8.90 7.64
N TRP A 231 -22.13 7.65 7.59
CA TRP A 231 -22.27 6.69 8.67
C TRP A 231 -20.92 6.04 8.98
N VAL A 232 -20.56 6.04 10.25
CA VAL A 232 -19.35 5.39 10.80
C VAL A 232 -19.79 4.18 11.61
N GLY A 233 -19.12 3.05 11.48
CA GLY A 233 -19.52 1.89 12.26
C GLY A 233 -18.64 0.68 12.12
N ILE A 234 -19.27 -0.44 12.40
CA ILE A 234 -18.69 -1.77 12.38
C ILE A 234 -19.62 -2.75 11.67
N CYS A 235 -19.07 -3.84 11.18
CA CYS A 235 -19.86 -4.91 10.57
C CYS A 235 -19.27 -6.28 10.87
N THR A 236 -20.06 -7.32 10.65
CA THR A 236 -19.57 -8.69 10.49
C THR A 236 -19.91 -9.18 9.08
N ILE A 237 -19.27 -10.25 8.62
CA ILE A 237 -19.65 -10.93 7.37
C ILE A 237 -19.93 -12.41 7.58
N LYS A 238 -19.58 -12.93 8.76
CA LYS A 238 -19.65 -14.35 9.06
C LYS A 238 -21.11 -14.77 9.17
N GLY A 239 -21.53 -15.71 8.34
CA GLY A 239 -22.91 -16.22 8.33
C GLY A 239 -23.91 -15.36 7.54
N PHE A 240 -23.45 -14.35 6.79
CA PHE A 240 -24.33 -13.48 6.00
C PHE A 240 -23.97 -13.49 4.51
N ASN A 241 -24.98 -13.36 3.66
CA ASN A 241 -24.78 -12.99 2.25
C ASN A 241 -24.75 -11.46 2.17
N VAL A 242 -23.56 -10.90 1.95
CA VAL A 242 -23.30 -9.47 2.19
C VAL A 242 -23.60 -8.63 0.94
N ASP A 243 -24.52 -7.68 1.07
CA ASP A 243 -24.75 -6.63 0.07
C ASP A 243 -24.03 -5.34 0.46
N TYR A 244 -23.14 -4.87 -0.44
CA TYR A 244 -22.35 -3.65 -0.27
C TYR A 244 -22.98 -2.40 -0.90
N ASN A 245 -24.10 -2.53 -1.61
CA ASN A 245 -24.69 -1.48 -2.45
C ASN A 245 -25.95 -0.83 -1.86
N SER A 246 -26.25 -1.15 -0.62
CA SER A 246 -27.26 -0.50 0.21
C SER A 246 -26.61 -0.01 1.50
N TRP A 247 -27.29 0.88 2.24
CA TRP A 247 -26.66 1.47 3.43
C TRP A 247 -26.50 0.45 4.57
N LEU A 248 -25.34 0.49 5.24
CA LEU A 248 -24.93 -0.56 6.19
C LEU A 248 -25.91 -0.75 7.37
N GLY A 249 -26.52 0.32 7.88
CA GLY A 249 -27.41 0.25 9.06
C GLY A 249 -28.74 -0.47 8.82
N ASN A 250 -29.10 -0.74 7.56
CA ASN A 250 -30.28 -1.54 7.23
C ASN A 250 -30.12 -3.02 7.54
N HIS A 251 -28.87 -3.47 7.70
CA HIS A 251 -28.54 -4.89 7.71
C HIS A 251 -28.31 -5.41 9.11
N ALA A 252 -28.67 -6.67 9.34
CA ALA A 252 -28.39 -7.40 10.58
C ALA A 252 -26.88 -7.55 10.87
N TYR A 253 -26.03 -7.35 9.86
CA TYR A 253 -24.59 -7.44 9.99
C TYR A 253 -23.90 -6.08 10.14
N GLY A 254 -24.65 -4.98 10.27
CA GLY A 254 -24.13 -3.62 10.37
C GLY A 254 -24.59 -2.87 11.62
N TRP A 255 -23.67 -2.15 12.25
CA TRP A 255 -23.94 -1.27 13.39
C TRP A 255 -23.27 0.08 13.15
N VAL A 256 -24.06 1.16 13.05
CA VAL A 256 -23.56 2.45 12.57
C VAL A 256 -24.05 3.63 13.39
N PHE A 257 -23.22 4.67 13.46
CA PHE A 257 -23.47 5.99 14.01
C PHE A 257 -23.43 7.04 12.88
N GLY A 258 -24.51 7.79 12.73
CA GLY A 258 -24.71 8.72 11.62
C GLY A 258 -24.37 10.17 11.96
N SER A 259 -24.05 10.96 10.93
CA SER A 259 -23.76 12.40 11.05
C SER A 259 -24.90 13.24 11.64
N ASN A 260 -26.12 12.69 11.64
CA ASN A 260 -27.29 13.25 12.29
C ASN A 260 -27.39 12.96 13.81
N GLY A 261 -26.42 12.26 14.41
CA GLY A 261 -26.36 12.01 15.85
C GLY A 261 -27.14 10.79 16.32
N VAL A 262 -27.46 9.86 15.42
CA VAL A 262 -28.26 8.66 15.72
C VAL A 262 -27.48 7.38 15.47
N ILE A 263 -27.83 6.31 16.17
CA ILE A 263 -27.32 4.96 15.91
C ILE A 263 -28.38 4.11 15.22
N CYS A 264 -27.93 3.19 14.34
CA CYS A 264 -28.77 2.27 13.58
C CYS A 264 -28.15 0.89 13.54
N HIS A 265 -29.01 -0.14 13.61
CA HIS A 265 -28.68 -1.54 13.42
C HIS A 265 -29.93 -2.28 12.96
N ASN A 266 -29.83 -3.09 11.90
CA ASN A 266 -30.93 -3.92 11.37
C ASN A 266 -32.28 -3.20 11.26
N SER A 267 -32.28 -1.95 10.81
CA SER A 267 -33.50 -1.16 10.74
C SER A 267 -33.51 -0.27 9.51
N SER A 268 -34.68 -0.15 8.88
CA SER A 268 -34.92 0.78 7.79
C SER A 268 -35.01 2.24 8.27
N ASN A 269 -35.12 2.48 9.58
CA ASN A 269 -35.24 3.81 10.18
C ASN A 269 -34.14 4.06 11.22
N SER A 270 -33.77 5.33 11.37
CA SER A 270 -32.87 5.76 12.45
C SER A 270 -33.64 5.93 13.75
N THR A 271 -33.47 4.97 14.66
CA THR A 271 -34.40 4.79 15.78
C THR A 271 -33.99 5.54 17.04
N ASN A 272 -32.70 5.77 17.30
CA ASN A 272 -32.25 6.28 18.61
C ASN A 272 -31.26 7.45 18.50
N LYS A 273 -31.64 8.60 19.08
CA LYS A 273 -30.71 9.70 19.34
C LYS A 273 -29.65 9.23 20.33
N TYR A 274 -28.38 9.40 19.97
CA TYR A 274 -27.26 8.83 20.69
C TYR A 274 -26.20 9.87 21.03
N GLY A 275 -25.77 10.65 20.04
CA GLY A 275 -24.69 11.61 20.19
C GLY A 275 -24.95 12.92 19.46
N GLN A 276 -23.96 13.81 19.51
CA GLN A 276 -24.02 15.04 18.73
C GLN A 276 -23.90 14.77 17.23
N LYS A 277 -24.41 15.70 16.43
CA LYS A 277 -24.14 15.73 15.00
C LYS A 277 -22.67 16.04 14.76
N PHE A 278 -22.08 15.40 13.76
CA PHE A 278 -20.71 15.68 13.33
C PHE A 278 -20.69 16.23 11.90
N LYS A 279 -19.60 16.92 11.55
CA LYS A 279 -19.41 17.64 10.28
C LYS A 279 -18.02 17.36 9.68
N GLU A 280 -17.73 17.97 8.53
CA GLU A 280 -16.41 17.89 7.92
C GLU A 280 -15.31 18.28 8.91
N LYS A 281 -14.20 17.55 8.84
CA LYS A 281 -13.01 17.65 9.70
C LYS A 281 -13.20 17.17 11.15
N ASP A 282 -14.41 16.74 11.53
CA ASP A 282 -14.57 16.04 12.81
C ASP A 282 -13.93 14.66 12.76
N ILE A 283 -13.46 14.22 13.92
CA ILE A 283 -12.86 12.91 14.14
C ILE A 283 -13.82 12.07 14.98
N ILE A 284 -14.21 10.92 14.45
CA ILE A 284 -15.06 9.94 15.12
C ILE A 284 -14.18 8.78 15.57
N THR A 285 -14.01 8.62 16.88
CA THR A 285 -13.32 7.46 17.44
C THR A 285 -14.34 6.34 17.63
N VAL A 286 -14.02 5.14 17.16
CA VAL A 286 -14.79 3.92 17.45
C VAL A 286 -14.08 3.18 18.57
N HIS A 287 -14.81 2.85 19.63
CA HIS A 287 -14.32 2.09 20.76
C HIS A 287 -14.97 0.71 20.72
N LEU A 288 -14.19 -0.30 20.32
CA LEU A 288 -14.65 -1.68 20.24
C LEU A 288 -14.07 -2.46 21.40
N ASP A 289 -14.92 -2.85 22.35
CA ASP A 289 -14.56 -3.73 23.45
C ASP A 289 -14.90 -5.17 23.06
N MET A 290 -13.87 -5.95 22.71
CA MET A 290 -14.03 -7.35 22.34
C MET A 290 -14.15 -8.27 23.56
N GLU A 291 -13.84 -7.82 24.77
CA GLU A 291 -14.05 -8.60 25.99
C GLU A 291 -15.53 -8.54 26.41
N GLU A 292 -16.07 -7.33 26.50
CA GLU A 292 -17.49 -7.09 26.85
C GLU A 292 -18.44 -7.22 25.65
N ARG A 293 -17.91 -7.42 24.44
CA ARG A 293 -18.66 -7.47 23.17
C ARG A 293 -19.53 -6.23 22.95
N THR A 294 -18.95 -5.05 23.19
CA THR A 294 -19.65 -3.75 23.06
C THR A 294 -18.94 -2.78 22.12
N CYS A 295 -19.69 -1.82 21.61
CA CYS A 295 -19.16 -0.72 20.81
C CYS A 295 -19.74 0.61 21.28
N SER A 296 -18.88 1.62 21.42
CA SER A 296 -19.25 3.01 21.66
C SER A 296 -18.48 3.94 20.72
N PHE A 297 -18.78 5.23 20.77
CA PHE A 297 -18.18 6.23 19.87
C PHE A 297 -17.78 7.47 20.65
N SER A 298 -16.79 8.20 20.14
CA SER A 298 -16.51 9.58 20.51
C SER A 298 -16.57 10.48 19.28
N VAL A 299 -16.96 11.75 19.47
CA VAL A 299 -16.83 12.79 18.44
C VAL A 299 -15.94 13.90 18.99
N ASN A 300 -14.81 14.17 18.33
CA ASN A 300 -13.83 15.16 18.78
C ASN A 300 -13.48 15.01 20.28
N ARG A 301 -13.22 13.77 20.71
CA ARG A 301 -12.90 13.38 22.10
C ARG A 301 -14.06 13.41 23.11
N ILE A 302 -15.26 13.82 22.70
CA ILE A 302 -16.46 13.68 23.54
C ILE A 302 -16.97 12.26 23.41
N SER A 303 -16.78 11.45 24.45
CA SER A 303 -17.20 10.05 24.51
C SER A 303 -18.68 9.90 24.84
N TYR A 304 -19.32 8.94 24.20
CA TYR A 304 -20.72 8.57 24.40
C TYR A 304 -20.83 7.18 25.06
N PRO A 305 -21.96 6.89 25.74
CA PRO A 305 -22.21 5.57 26.33
C PRO A 305 -22.17 4.43 25.30
N VAL A 306 -22.20 3.18 25.76
CA VAL A 306 -22.28 2.00 24.88
C VAL A 306 -23.48 2.11 23.90
N ALA A 307 -23.17 2.07 22.60
CA ALA A 307 -24.16 2.11 21.52
C ALA A 307 -24.72 0.72 21.21
N PHE A 308 -23.85 -0.28 21.18
CA PHE A 308 -24.18 -1.65 20.74
C PHE A 308 -23.59 -2.68 21.70
N ARG A 309 -24.31 -3.78 21.88
CA ARG A 309 -23.97 -4.92 22.74
C ARG A 309 -24.13 -6.21 21.98
N ASP A 310 -23.68 -7.32 22.56
CA ASP A 310 -23.83 -8.67 22.02
C ASP A 310 -23.20 -8.80 20.62
N LEU A 311 -22.07 -8.14 20.42
CA LEU A 311 -21.36 -8.14 19.14
C LEU A 311 -20.73 -9.50 18.81
N PRO A 312 -20.71 -9.91 17.53
CA PRO A 312 -20.00 -11.09 17.07
C PRO A 312 -18.50 -11.11 17.38
N ASP A 313 -17.90 -12.30 17.31
CA ASP A 313 -16.47 -12.53 17.60
C ASP A 313 -15.51 -11.95 16.53
N GLU A 314 -16.03 -11.64 15.35
CA GLU A 314 -15.27 -11.10 14.22
C GLU A 314 -15.97 -9.83 13.69
N ILE A 315 -15.30 -8.70 13.86
CA ILE A 315 -15.83 -7.37 13.57
C ILE A 315 -14.89 -6.60 12.67
N TYR A 316 -15.40 -5.98 11.62
CA TYR A 316 -14.63 -5.10 10.74
C TYR A 316 -15.03 -3.65 10.95
N PRO A 317 -14.06 -2.72 11.09
CA PRO A 317 -14.28 -1.30 10.86
C PRO A 317 -14.96 -1.08 9.50
N ALA A 318 -15.98 -0.21 9.48
CA ALA A 318 -16.76 0.06 8.29
C ALA A 318 -17.27 1.51 8.23
N VAL A 319 -17.49 2.00 7.01
CA VAL A 319 -18.19 3.27 6.76
C VAL A 319 -19.18 3.12 5.62
N SER A 320 -20.33 3.79 5.74
CA SER A 320 -21.38 3.84 4.71
C SER A 320 -21.62 5.28 4.29
N LEU A 321 -21.47 5.57 3.00
CA LEU A 321 -21.53 6.93 2.45
C LEU A 321 -22.27 6.95 1.11
N CYS A 322 -22.74 8.13 0.73
CA CYS A 322 -23.02 8.52 -0.65
C CYS A 322 -22.10 9.67 -1.10
N ALA A 323 -22.07 9.97 -2.39
CA ALA A 323 -21.35 11.11 -2.95
C ALA A 323 -21.93 12.43 -2.38
N PRO A 324 -21.08 13.41 -2.03
CA PRO A 324 -19.63 13.48 -2.28
C PRO A 324 -18.76 13.03 -1.09
N GLY A 325 -19.28 12.15 -0.23
CA GLY A 325 -18.67 11.80 1.05
C GLY A 325 -17.29 11.16 0.92
N LYS A 326 -16.37 11.52 1.83
CA LYS A 326 -15.02 10.98 1.94
C LYS A 326 -14.65 10.71 3.40
N ALA A 327 -14.16 9.51 3.65
CA ALA A 327 -13.73 9.08 4.98
C ALA A 327 -12.28 8.59 4.94
N LYS A 328 -11.48 9.01 5.93
CA LYS A 328 -10.15 8.47 6.17
C LYS A 328 -10.15 7.67 7.46
N ILE A 329 -9.52 6.50 7.47
CA ILE A 329 -9.31 5.70 8.67
C ILE A 329 -7.87 5.81 9.15
N GLU A 330 -7.67 5.93 10.46
CA GLU A 330 -6.34 6.03 11.06
C GLU A 330 -6.28 5.41 12.47
N PRO A 331 -5.08 4.98 12.92
CA PRO A 331 -4.89 4.48 14.28
C PRO A 331 -5.26 5.55 15.31
N HIS A 332 -5.94 5.16 16.38
CA HIS A 332 -6.21 6.08 17.47
C HIS A 332 -4.94 6.37 18.27
N VAL A 333 -4.55 7.64 18.39
CA VAL A 333 -3.38 8.05 19.17
C VAL A 333 -3.83 8.56 20.54
N LYS A 334 -3.53 7.79 21.59
CA LYS A 334 -3.71 8.24 22.97
C LYS A 334 -2.63 9.29 23.28
N TYR A 335 -3.04 10.55 23.38
CA TYR A 335 -2.15 11.58 23.92
C TYR A 335 -1.95 11.30 25.42
N GLN A 336 -0.76 10.81 25.79
CA GLN A 336 -0.33 10.83 27.19
C GLN A 336 -0.15 12.30 27.56
N ASN A 337 -1.00 12.79 28.47
CA ASN A 337 -0.76 14.05 29.15
C ASN A 337 0.52 13.87 29.98
N TYR A 338 1.60 14.52 29.57
CA TYR A 338 2.80 14.68 30.39
C TYR A 338 2.55 15.70 31.50
#